data_AF-A0A9E2F5X7-F1
#
_entry.id   AF-A0A9E2F5X7-F1
#
_cell.length_a   1.000
_cell.length_b   1.000
_cell.length_c   1.000
_cell.angle_alpha   90.00
_cell.angle_beta   90.00
_cell.angle_gamma   90.00
#
_symmetry.space_group_name_H-M   'P 1'
#
loop_
_entity.id
_entity.type
_entity.pdbx_description
1 polymer ?
#
loop_
_entity_poly.entity_id
_entity_poly.type
_entity_poly.pdbx_seq_one_letter_code
_entity_poly.pdbx_strand_id
1 'polypeptide(L)' 'MKPGNPPLQSVRLLDQLRERIRYMHYSLSTEKVYLYWVRLFIRWSGRNGQMLATERIRTAPEVRDALSAVA' A
#
# COMPACT_ATOMS: atom_id res chain seq x y z
N MET A 1 4.56 24.26 -4.19
CA MET A 1 4.63 22.90 -4.76
C MET A 1 4.76 21.92 -3.61
N LYS A 2 3.88 20.92 -3.52
CA LYS A 2 3.99 19.87 -2.49
C LYS A 2 5.20 18.99 -2.87
N PRO A 3 6.20 18.78 -2.00
CA PRO A 3 7.26 17.83 -2.31
C PRO A 3 6.61 16.45 -2.51
N GLY A 4 6.78 15.87 -3.70
CA GLY A 4 6.22 14.55 -3.99
C GLY A 4 6.88 13.49 -3.13
N ASN A 5 6.14 12.47 -2.72
CA ASN A 5 6.74 11.37 -1.99
C ASN A 5 7.81 10.66 -2.83
N PRO A 6 8.89 10.17 -2.19
CA PRO A 6 9.95 9.48 -2.90
C PRO A 6 9.38 8.29 -3.68
N PRO A 7 9.96 7.97 -4.86
CA PRO A 7 9.54 6.84 -5.65
C PRO A 7 9.75 5.54 -4.87
N LEU A 8 8.76 4.64 -4.94
CA LEU A 8 8.85 3.31 -4.36
C LEU A 8 9.94 2.51 -5.08
N GLN A 9 10.84 1.89 -4.32
CA GLN A 9 11.95 1.12 -4.87
C GLN A 9 11.61 -0.36 -5.03
N SER A 10 10.87 -0.93 -4.07
CA SER A 10 10.49 -2.34 -4.14
C SER A 10 9.33 -2.59 -5.10
N VAL A 11 9.35 -3.75 -5.75
CA VAL A 11 8.25 -4.29 -6.57
C VAL A 11 7.21 -5.01 -5.71
N ARG A 12 7.60 -5.45 -4.50
CA ARG A 12 6.72 -6.22 -3.61
C ARG A 12 5.87 -5.29 -2.77
N LEU A 13 4.55 -5.50 -2.78
CA LEU A 13 3.56 -4.68 -2.06
C LEU A 13 3.91 -4.44 -0.58
N LEU A 14 4.29 -5.50 0.15
CA LEU A 14 4.60 -5.36 1.58
C LEU A 14 5.88 -4.55 1.82
N ASP A 15 6.84 -4.62 0.92
CA ASP A 15 8.08 -3.85 1.04
C ASP A 15 7.84 -2.39 0.65
N GLN A 16 7.00 -2.12 -0.35
CA GLN A 16 6.51 -0.76 -0.64
C GLN A 16 5.79 -0.12 0.55
N LEU A 17 4.97 -0.91 1.27
CA LEU A 17 4.31 -0.43 2.48
C LEU A 17 5.32 -0.09 3.58
N ARG A 18 6.37 -0.90 3.75
CA ARG A 18 7.47 -0.61 4.69
C ARG A 18 8.19 0.66 4.33
N GLU A 19 8.53 0.86 3.05
CA GLU A 19 9.15 2.09 2.57
C GLU A 19 8.30 3.32 2.93
N ARG A 20 6.98 3.27 2.71
CA ARG A 20 6.09 4.37 3.05
C ARG A 20 5.97 4.61 4.55
N ILE A 21 5.84 3.55 5.36
CA ILE A 21 5.73 3.66 6.82
C ILE A 21 7.02 4.24 7.42
N ARG A 22 8.19 3.83 6.92
CA ARG A 22 9.50 4.35 7.35
C ARG A 22 9.74 5.78 6.91
N TYR A 23 9.30 6.14 5.70
CA TYR A 23 9.33 7.52 5.23
C TYR A 23 8.49 8.44 6.12
N MET A 24 7.34 7.96 6.59
CA MET A 24 6.48 8.69 7.55
C MET A 24 7.02 8.68 8.99
N HIS A 25 8.19 8.07 9.22
CA HIS A 25 8.86 7.97 10.52
C HIS A 25 7.99 7.34 11.63
N TYR A 26 7.11 6.42 11.27
CA TYR A 26 6.40 5.64 12.28
C TYR A 26 7.33 4.64 12.97
N SER A 27 6.96 4.26 14.18
CA SER A 27 7.68 3.26 14.95
C SER A 27 7.64 1.87 14.28
N LEU A 28 8.65 1.06 14.58
CA LEU A 28 8.69 -0.35 14.16
C LEU A 28 7.51 -1.17 14.71
N SER A 29 6.92 -0.76 15.84
CA SER A 29 5.71 -1.40 16.38
C SER A 29 4.51 -1.16 15.46
N THR A 30 4.33 0.07 14.99
CA THR A 30 3.27 0.42 14.04
C THR A 30 3.49 -0.28 12.69
N GLU A 31 4.73 -0.35 12.19
CA GLU A 31 5.05 -1.11 10.96
C GLU A 31 4.56 -2.56 11.04
N LYS A 32 4.81 -3.24 12.16
CA LYS A 32 4.39 -4.64 12.38
C LYS A 32 2.87 -4.79 12.39
N VAL A 33 2.16 -3.91 13.08
CA VAL A 33 0.69 -3.95 13.18
C VAL A 33 0.06 -3.75 11.82
N TYR A 34 0.50 -2.75 11.05
CA TYR A 34 -0.02 -2.51 9.71
C TYR A 34 0.25 -3.67 8.75
N LEU A 35 1.47 -4.22 8.76
CA LEU A 35 1.80 -5.39 7.93
C LEU A 35 0.96 -6.62 8.29
N TYR A 36 0.66 -6.82 9.58
CA TYR A 36 -0.23 -7.89 10.04
C TYR A 36 -1.65 -7.70 9.47
N TRP A 37 -2.24 -6.52 9.63
CA TRP A 37 -3.58 -6.23 9.14
C TRP A 37 -3.70 -6.32 7.63
N VAL A 38 -2.71 -5.81 6.88
CA VAL A 38 -2.71 -5.91 5.41
C VAL A 38 -2.62 -7.36 4.94
N ARG A 39 -1.79 -8.18 5.58
CA ARG A 39 -1.72 -9.63 5.27
C ARG A 39 -3.05 -10.33 5.56
N LEU A 40 -3.69 -10.01 6.69
CA LEU A 40 -4.98 -10.58 7.05
C LEU A 40 -6.07 -10.14 6.08
N PHE A 41 -6.07 -8.86 5.70
CA PHE A 41 -6.97 -8.30 4.70
C PHE A 41 -6.82 -8.99 3.35
N ILE A 42 -5.59 -9.11 2.81
CA ILE A 42 -5.36 -9.79 1.52
C ILE A 42 -5.87 -11.24 1.56
N ARG A 43 -5.60 -11.95 2.65
CA ARG A 43 -6.05 -13.34 2.85
C ARG A 43 -7.58 -13.45 2.91
N TRP A 44 -8.25 -12.51 3.57
CA TRP A 44 -9.70 -12.52 3.70
C TRP A 44 -10.40 -12.04 2.43
N SER A 45 -9.86 -11.02 1.77
CA SER A 45 -10.35 -10.46 0.51
C SER A 45 -10.30 -11.48 -0.64
N GLY A 46 -9.33 -12.39 -0.65
CA GLY A 46 -9.26 -13.50 -1.61
C GLY A 46 -10.33 -14.57 -1.40
N ARG A 47 -10.92 -14.71 -0.21
CA ARG A 47 -11.98 -15.69 0.09
C ARG A 47 -13.37 -15.28 -0.41
N ASN A 48 -13.61 -13.99 -0.63
CA ASN A 48 -14.90 -13.45 -1.06
C ASN A 48 -14.96 -13.11 -2.56
N GLY A 49 -13.99 -13.55 -3.36
CA GLY A 49 -14.08 -13.57 -4.82
C GLY A 49 -14.12 -12.23 -5.57
N GLN A 50 -13.99 -11.08 -4.90
CA GLN A 50 -14.09 -9.76 -5.55
C GLN A 50 -12.75 -9.07 -5.85
N MET A 51 -11.62 -9.69 -5.50
CA MET A 51 -10.29 -9.26 -5.95
C MET A 51 -10.00 -9.70 -7.40
N LEU A 52 -11.02 -9.78 -8.27
CA LEU A 52 -10.87 -9.99 -9.72
C LEU A 52 -11.30 -8.76 -10.54
N ALA A 53 -11.64 -7.63 -9.92
CA ALA A 53 -11.50 -6.32 -10.57
C ALA A 53 -10.04 -5.81 -10.46
N THR A 54 -9.07 -6.70 -10.32
CA THR A 54 -7.63 -6.43 -10.18
C THR A 54 -7.01 -5.79 -11.41
N GLU A 55 -7.60 -5.96 -12.60
CA GLU A 55 -7.20 -5.17 -13.76
C GLU A 55 -7.48 -3.68 -13.53
N ARG A 56 -8.65 -3.35 -12.95
CA ARG A 56 -9.03 -1.98 -12.65
C ARG A 56 -8.14 -1.36 -11.57
N ILE A 57 -7.70 -2.09 -10.55
CA ILE A 57 -6.76 -1.55 -9.54
C ILE A 57 -5.35 -1.35 -10.12
N ARG A 58 -4.92 -2.20 -11.05
CA ARG A 58 -3.59 -2.09 -11.70
C ARG A 58 -3.52 -0.93 -12.70
N THR A 59 -4.65 -0.57 -13.32
CA THR A 59 -4.73 0.51 -14.32
C THR A 59 -5.54 1.73 -13.89
N ALA A 60 -6.17 1.74 -12.72
CA ALA A 60 -6.94 2.89 -12.24
C ALA A 60 -5.98 4.03 -11.84
N PRO A 61 -6.02 5.17 -12.55
CA PRO A 61 -5.27 6.35 -12.15
C PRO A 61 -5.66 6.78 -10.73
N GLU A 62 -6.91 6.54 -10.34
CA GLU A 62 -7.48 6.90 -9.04
C GLU A 62 -6.77 6.26 -7.84
N VAL A 63 -6.27 5.02 -7.98
CA VAL A 63 -5.53 4.33 -6.90
C VAL A 63 -4.10 4.86 -6.80
N ARG A 64 -3.49 5.17 -7.96
CA ARG A 64 -2.19 5.86 -8.03
C ARG A 64 -2.30 7.25 -7.39
N ASP A 65 -3.37 7.96 -7.71
CA ASP A 65 -3.65 9.31 -7.25
C ASP A 65 -3.96 9.33 -5.76
N ALA A 66 -4.75 8.38 -5.24
CA ALA A 66 -5.01 8.23 -3.81
C ALA A 66 -3.72 7.95 -3.00
N LEU A 67 -2.83 7.09 -3.51
CA LEU A 67 -1.51 6.86 -2.90
C LEU A 67 -0.56 8.07 -3.02
N SER A 68 -0.80 8.95 -4.00
CA SER A 68 -0.11 10.23 -4.16
C SER A 68 -0.78 11.40 -3.43
N ALA A 69 -1.99 11.23 -2.91
CA ALA A 69 -2.71 12.24 -2.13
C ALA A 69 -2.46 12.12 -0.62
N VAL A 70 -2.19 10.90 -0.16
CA VAL A 70 -1.70 10.61 1.21
C VAL A 70 -0.18 10.84 1.32
N ALA A 71 0.50 11.06 0.18
CA ALA A 71 1.80 11.71 0.06
C ALA A 71 1.61 13.24 0.19
#